data_AF-A0A6H3SBZ2-F1
#
_entry.id   AF-A0A6H3SBZ2-F1
#
_cell.length_a   1.000
_cell.length_b   1.000
_cell.length_c   1.000
_cell.angle_alpha   90.00
_cell.angle_beta   90.00
_cell.angle_gamma   90.00
#
_symmetry.space_group_name_H-M   'P 1'
#
loop_
_entity.id
_entity.type
_entity.pdbx_description
1 polymer ?
#
loop_
_entity_poly.entity_id
_entity_poly.type
_entity_poly.pdbx_seq_one_letter_code
_entity_poly.pdbx_strand_id
1 'polypeptide(L)'
;MFRIKVIFRLLHFGFKSDMNFHFDFFCGLFSSILWIGLPIVFFRLIFLNIDSFNGWNYYQILFLVGSYTIVDGVMMGLLIRSMGILESDILSGNLDQILLRPFDTQLFYIFRSFNLVQFVNTFFGLAIIFISYGNLNVHLNSLKILFYILSLMCGCIIYYSIWFLITISSFWFPTKFSKVDVFLNYIGISKYPYNIFTGINRLITMLFVPNLLIANPAVLIFLAL
;
A
#
# COMPACT_ATOMS: atom_id res chain seq x y z
N MET A 1 5.71 28.58 3.19
CA MET A 1 7.10 28.32 2.74
C MET A 1 7.94 27.51 3.73
N PHE A 2 7.88 27.79 5.05
CA PHE A 2 8.68 27.07 6.06
C PHE A 2 8.35 25.56 6.17
N ARG A 3 7.05 25.20 6.17
CA ARG A 3 6.57 23.80 6.27
C ARG A 3 7.13 22.89 5.17
N ILE A 4 7.15 23.35 3.92
CA ILE A 4 7.66 22.59 2.76
C ILE A 4 9.16 22.34 2.89
N LYS A 5 9.94 23.33 3.35
CA LYS A 5 11.39 23.19 3.55
C LYS A 5 11.71 22.14 4.62
N VAL A 6 10.87 22.01 5.66
CA VAL A 6 11.05 20.99 6.71
C VAL A 6 10.76 19.60 6.17
N ILE A 7 9.66 19.42 5.43
CA ILE A 7 9.30 18.13 4.79
C ILE A 7 10.44 17.68 3.87
N PHE A 8 10.98 18.57 3.04
CA PHE A 8 12.05 18.21 2.12
C PHE A 8 13.34 17.80 2.84
N ARG A 9 13.68 18.44 3.97
CA ARG A 9 14.83 18.04 4.78
C ARG A 9 14.64 16.69 5.46
N LEU A 10 13.44 16.39 5.94
CA LEU A 10 13.12 15.08 6.55
C LEU A 10 13.24 13.96 5.51
N LEU A 11 12.68 14.16 4.31
CA LEU A 11 12.82 13.22 3.19
C LEU A 11 14.29 13.00 2.82
N HIS A 12 15.08 14.09 2.71
CA HIS A 12 16.51 13.99 2.39
C HIS A 12 17.33 13.27 3.47
N PHE A 13 16.99 13.49 4.74
CA PHE A 13 17.64 12.81 5.85
C PHE A 13 17.28 11.31 5.89
N GLY A 14 16.01 10.96 5.66
CA GLY A 14 15.58 9.56 5.53
C GLY A 14 16.30 8.84 4.40
N PHE A 15 16.40 9.47 3.23
CA PHE A 15 17.11 8.94 2.07
C PHE A 15 18.58 8.64 2.38
N LYS A 16 19.29 9.56 3.06
CA LYS A 16 20.69 9.37 3.45
C LYS A 16 20.88 8.28 4.52
N SER A 17 19.94 8.14 5.44
CA SER A 17 20.02 7.13 6.50
C SER A 17 19.94 5.71 5.95
N ASP A 18 19.06 5.47 4.99
CA ASP A 18 18.86 4.13 4.40
C ASP A 18 20.02 3.73 3.46
N MET A 19 20.72 4.70 2.85
CA MET A 19 21.89 4.42 1.99
C MET A 19 23.14 3.97 2.74
N ASN A 20 23.23 4.17 4.06
CA ASN A 20 24.44 3.87 4.83
C ASN A 20 24.66 2.36 5.05
N PHE A 21 23.62 1.54 4.93
CA PHE A 21 23.70 0.09 5.13
C PHE A 21 23.37 -0.65 3.82
N HIS A 22 24.37 -0.75 2.95
CA HIS A 22 24.25 -1.44 1.65
C HIS A 22 23.67 -2.87 1.77
N PHE A 23 24.01 -3.61 2.84
CA PHE A 23 23.51 -4.96 3.06
C PHE A 23 22.00 -4.99 3.35
N ASP A 24 21.51 -4.08 4.19
CA ASP A 24 20.07 -3.96 4.50
C ASP A 24 19.25 -3.62 3.25
N PHE A 25 19.80 -2.75 2.40
CA PHE A 25 19.19 -2.43 1.11
C PHE A 25 19.06 -3.65 0.18
N PHE A 26 20.13 -4.45 0.02
CA PHE A 26 20.07 -5.67 -0.81
C PHE A 26 19.11 -6.73 -0.24
N CYS A 27 19.13 -6.95 1.08
CA CYS A 27 18.19 -7.86 1.74
C CYS A 27 16.74 -7.39 1.55
N GLY A 28 16.50 -6.09 1.67
CA GLY A 28 15.19 -5.48 1.45
C GLY A 28 14.70 -5.64 0.00
N LEU A 29 15.57 -5.43 -0.99
CA LEU A 29 15.24 -5.67 -2.40
C LEU A 29 14.92 -7.12 -2.68
N PHE A 30 15.70 -8.05 -2.11
CA PHE A 30 15.42 -9.48 -2.24
C PHE A 30 14.07 -9.87 -1.62
N SER A 31 13.78 -9.37 -0.42
CA SER A 31 12.48 -9.56 0.23
C SER A 31 11.33 -9.01 -0.62
N SER A 32 11.53 -7.84 -1.23
CA SER A 32 10.57 -7.21 -2.13
C SER A 32 10.27 -8.05 -3.38
N ILE A 33 11.31 -8.62 -4.00
CA ILE A 33 11.15 -9.53 -5.15
C ILE A 33 10.32 -10.75 -4.74
N LEU A 34 10.56 -11.34 -3.57
CA LEU A 34 9.76 -12.45 -3.07
C LEU A 34 8.30 -12.01 -2.79
N TRP A 35 8.10 -10.84 -2.19
CA TRP A 35 6.78 -10.32 -1.84
C TRP A 35 5.87 -10.11 -3.05
N ILE A 36 6.45 -9.69 -4.18
CA ILE A 36 5.76 -9.46 -5.44
C ILE A 36 5.70 -10.75 -6.27
N GLY A 37 6.78 -11.53 -6.29
CA GLY A 37 6.90 -12.76 -7.07
C GLY A 37 5.97 -13.87 -6.58
N LEU A 38 5.77 -14.01 -5.26
CA LEU A 38 4.92 -15.06 -4.69
C LEU A 38 3.46 -14.96 -5.20
N PRO A 39 2.77 -13.81 -5.14
CA PRO A 39 1.45 -13.66 -5.74
C PRO A 39 1.41 -13.98 -7.24
N ILE A 40 2.42 -13.56 -8.00
CA ILE A 40 2.48 -13.79 -9.46
C ILE A 40 2.58 -15.28 -9.77
N VAL A 41 3.47 -15.99 -9.08
CA VAL A 41 3.64 -17.44 -9.23
C VAL A 41 2.38 -18.17 -8.77
N PHE A 42 1.81 -17.76 -7.64
CA PHE A 42 0.57 -18.34 -7.11
C PHE A 42 -0.58 -18.26 -8.12
N PHE A 43 -0.85 -17.06 -8.66
CA PHE A 43 -1.88 -16.91 -9.68
C PHE A 43 -1.51 -17.65 -10.97
N ARG A 44 -0.24 -17.68 -11.37
CA ARG A 44 0.17 -18.44 -12.55
C ARG A 44 -0.16 -19.93 -12.40
N LEU A 45 0.12 -20.52 -11.24
CA LEU A 45 -0.19 -21.93 -10.97
C LEU A 45 -1.68 -22.24 -11.00
N ILE A 46 -2.53 -21.31 -10.54
CA ILE A 46 -3.99 -21.47 -10.61
C ILE A 46 -4.46 -21.50 -12.08
N PHE A 47 -3.98 -20.55 -12.88
CA PHE A 47 -4.37 -20.42 -14.29
C PHE A 47 -3.73 -21.46 -15.22
N LEU A 48 -2.84 -22.34 -14.72
CA LEU A 48 -2.43 -23.53 -15.45
C LEU A 48 -3.56 -24.58 -15.54
N ASN A 49 -4.49 -24.56 -14.60
CA ASN A 49 -5.56 -25.56 -14.49
C ASN A 49 -6.95 -24.99 -14.85
N ILE A 50 -7.07 -23.67 -15.01
CA ILE A 50 -8.35 -22.97 -15.20
C ILE A 50 -8.15 -21.80 -16.17
N ASP A 51 -9.00 -21.70 -17.20
CA ASP A 51 -8.93 -20.61 -18.20
C ASP A 51 -9.44 -19.25 -17.68
N SER A 52 -10.40 -19.28 -16.75
CA SER A 52 -10.96 -18.06 -16.14
C SER A 52 -11.35 -18.28 -14.68
N PHE A 53 -11.05 -17.31 -13.81
CA PHE A 53 -11.36 -17.38 -12.39
C PHE A 53 -12.46 -16.38 -12.04
N ASN A 54 -13.71 -16.85 -11.88
CA ASN A 54 -14.88 -16.01 -11.58
C ASN A 54 -15.02 -14.76 -12.48
N GLY A 55 -14.77 -14.91 -13.78
CA GLY A 55 -14.84 -13.84 -14.78
C GLY A 55 -13.55 -13.05 -14.99
N TRP A 56 -12.50 -13.35 -14.21
CA TRP A 56 -11.19 -12.73 -14.36
C TRP A 56 -10.23 -13.57 -15.20
N ASN A 57 -9.55 -12.94 -16.15
CA ASN A 57 -8.41 -13.51 -16.86
C ASN A 57 -7.11 -13.26 -16.06
N TYR A 58 -6.10 -14.11 -16.24
CA TYR A 58 -4.76 -14.00 -15.67
C TYR A 58 -4.18 -12.58 -15.77
N TYR A 59 -4.24 -11.96 -16.96
CA TYR A 59 -3.71 -10.60 -17.15
C TYR A 59 -4.52 -9.51 -16.43
N GLN A 60 -5.81 -9.73 -16.21
CA GLN A 60 -6.64 -8.79 -15.42
C GLN A 60 -6.27 -8.86 -13.94
N ILE A 61 -5.96 -10.05 -13.42
CA ILE A 61 -5.50 -10.23 -12.04
C ILE A 61 -4.09 -9.67 -11.87
N LEU A 62 -3.19 -9.90 -12.82
CA LEU A 62 -1.86 -9.26 -12.80
C LEU A 62 -1.97 -7.74 -12.78
N PHE A 63 -2.88 -7.15 -13.55
CA PHE A 63 -3.14 -5.71 -13.53
C PHE A 63 -3.62 -5.23 -12.15
N LEU A 64 -4.45 -6.03 -11.47
CA LEU A 64 -4.87 -5.77 -10.08
C LEU A 64 -3.72 -5.85 -9.10
N VAL A 65 -2.90 -6.90 -9.18
CA VAL A 65 -1.70 -7.06 -8.34
C VAL A 65 -0.72 -5.90 -8.57
N GLY A 66 -0.53 -5.48 -9.83
CA GLY A 66 0.25 -4.29 -10.19
C GLY A 66 -0.31 -3.00 -9.57
N SER A 67 -1.63 -2.80 -9.65
CA SER A 67 -2.31 -1.64 -9.08
C SER A 67 -2.18 -1.58 -7.55
N TYR A 68 -2.37 -2.73 -6.89
CA TYR A 68 -2.16 -2.86 -5.45
C TYR A 68 -0.70 -2.58 -5.07
N THR A 69 0.26 -3.16 -5.78
CA THR A 69 1.70 -3.02 -5.45
C THR A 69 2.20 -1.58 -5.59
N ILE A 70 1.59 -0.77 -6.47
CA ILE A 70 1.83 0.67 -6.52
C ILE A 70 1.36 1.36 -5.23
N VAL A 71 0.10 1.13 -4.84
CA VAL A 71 -0.46 1.75 -3.62
C VAL A 71 0.32 1.30 -2.39
N ASP A 72 0.59 0.00 -2.28
CA ASP A 72 1.34 -0.59 -1.19
C ASP A 72 2.78 -0.08 -1.14
N GLY A 73 3.48 -0.01 -2.28
CA GLY A 73 4.86 0.49 -2.34
C GLY A 73 4.98 1.97 -1.92
N VAL A 74 4.07 2.82 -2.40
CA VAL A 74 4.03 4.25 -2.00
C VAL A 74 3.73 4.39 -0.51
N MET A 75 2.71 3.68 -0.02
CA MET A 75 2.27 3.80 1.36
C MET A 75 3.26 3.18 2.35
N MET A 76 3.78 1.98 2.07
CA MET A 76 4.83 1.36 2.87
C MET A 76 6.09 2.22 2.89
N GLY A 77 6.47 2.82 1.75
CA GLY A 77 7.60 3.73 1.67
C GLY A 77 7.49 4.91 2.67
N LEU A 78 6.29 5.45 2.85
CA LEU A 78 6.05 6.60 3.74
C LEU A 78 5.71 6.21 5.18
N LEU A 79 4.95 5.13 5.36
CA LEU A 79 4.23 4.87 6.61
C LEU A 79 4.86 3.77 7.46
N ILE A 80 5.61 2.81 6.89
CA ILE A 80 6.06 1.62 7.64
C ILE A 80 6.85 1.96 8.90
N ARG A 81 7.83 2.85 8.77
CA ARG A 81 8.65 3.31 9.89
C ARG A 81 7.94 4.42 10.66
N SER A 82 7.24 5.30 9.95
CA SER A 82 6.53 6.45 10.53
C SER A 82 5.42 6.06 11.52
N MET A 83 4.62 5.03 11.20
CA MET A 83 3.54 4.53 12.05
C MET A 83 4.07 3.74 13.24
N GLY A 84 5.15 2.98 13.07
CA GLY A 84 5.84 2.33 14.20
C GLY A 84 6.42 3.35 15.18
N ILE A 85 6.96 4.46 14.68
CA ILE A 85 7.41 5.56 15.54
C ILE A 85 6.24 6.23 16.26
N LEU A 86 5.13 6.50 15.55
CA LEU A 86 3.92 7.04 16.17
C LEU A 86 3.41 6.15 17.30
N GLU A 87 3.35 4.84 17.08
CA GLU A 87 2.99 3.85 18.11
C GLU A 87 3.93 3.94 19.32
N SER A 88 5.24 4.00 19.09
CA SER A 88 6.24 4.12 20.16
C SER A 88 6.13 5.45 20.92
N ASP A 89 5.84 6.56 20.24
CA ASP A 89 5.66 7.88 20.84
C ASP A 89 4.39 7.93 21.70
N ILE A 90 3.32 7.21 21.31
CA ILE A 90 2.10 7.04 22.11
C ILE A 90 2.41 6.25 23.39
N LEU A 91 3.05 5.07 23.26
CA LEU A 91 3.33 4.19 24.40
C LEU A 91 4.33 4.79 25.40
N SER A 92 5.27 5.61 24.93
CA SER A 92 6.27 6.28 25.77
C SER A 92 5.81 7.62 26.34
N GLY A 93 4.63 8.13 25.96
CA GLY A 93 4.14 9.44 26.37
C GLY A 93 4.86 10.63 25.70
N ASN A 94 5.69 10.38 24.68
CA ASN A 94 6.41 11.43 23.96
C ASN A 94 5.54 12.18 22.93
N LEU A 95 4.34 11.66 22.63
CA LEU A 95 3.42 12.30 21.70
C LEU A 95 3.04 13.73 22.13
N ASP A 96 2.89 13.98 23.43
CA ASP A 96 2.54 15.30 23.97
C ASP A 96 3.59 16.36 23.58
N GLN A 97 4.87 15.99 23.59
CA GLN A 97 5.94 16.89 23.16
C GLN A 97 5.86 17.23 21.68
N ILE A 98 5.33 16.32 20.86
CA ILE A 98 5.20 16.50 19.42
C ILE A 98 3.95 17.34 19.10
N LEU A 99 2.86 17.15 19.85
CA LEU A 99 1.64 17.95 19.75
C LEU A 99 1.86 19.43 20.12
N LEU A 100 2.79 19.73 21.02
CA LEU A 100 3.16 21.11 21.38
C LEU A 100 3.95 21.85 20.30
N ARG A 101 4.46 21.15 19.28
CA ARG A 101 5.25 21.80 18.23
C ARG A 101 4.32 22.54 17.26
N PRO A 102 4.73 23.71 16.72
CA PRO A 102 3.89 24.53 15.85
C PRO A 102 3.82 24.00 14.40
N PHE A 103 3.57 22.70 14.23
CA PHE A 103 3.39 22.04 12.94
C PHE A 103 2.32 20.97 13.03
N ASP A 104 1.72 20.63 11.89
CA ASP A 104 0.68 19.60 11.85
C ASP A 104 1.33 18.23 12.13
N THR A 105 0.91 17.60 13.23
CA THR A 105 1.49 16.34 13.69
C THR A 105 1.29 15.21 12.70
N GLN A 106 0.13 15.13 12.05
CA GLN A 106 -0.16 14.12 11.03
C GLN A 106 0.83 14.21 9.85
N LEU A 107 1.05 15.40 9.30
CA LEU A 107 2.01 15.60 8.21
C LEU A 107 3.44 15.31 8.68
N PHE A 108 3.78 15.67 9.92
CA PHE A 108 5.08 15.34 10.48
C PHE A 108 5.32 13.84 10.47
N TYR A 109 4.38 13.03 10.97
CA TYR A 109 4.54 11.58 10.98
C TYR A 109 4.60 11.00 9.57
N ILE A 110 3.71 11.38 8.65
CA ILE A 110 3.71 10.86 7.28
C ILE A 110 5.06 11.03 6.59
N PHE A 111 5.70 12.19 6.76
CA PHE A 111 6.98 12.52 6.10
C PHE A 111 8.20 12.35 7.02
N ARG A 112 8.03 11.79 8.23
CA ARG A 112 9.12 11.66 9.23
C ARG A 112 10.22 10.73 8.73
N SER A 113 9.83 9.67 8.04
CA SER A 113 10.75 8.67 7.55
C SER A 113 10.32 8.19 6.18
N PHE A 114 11.32 7.87 5.36
CA PHE A 114 11.10 7.37 4.01
C PHE A 114 11.91 6.09 3.86
N ASN A 115 11.23 4.99 3.55
CA ASN A 115 11.85 3.71 3.26
C ASN A 115 12.02 3.56 1.75
N LEU A 116 13.27 3.61 1.29
CA LEU A 116 13.59 3.55 -0.12
C LEU A 116 13.25 2.21 -0.76
N VAL A 117 13.55 1.11 -0.07
CA VAL A 117 13.31 -0.24 -0.57
C VAL A 117 11.84 -0.44 -0.89
N GLN A 118 10.96 -0.05 0.04
CA GLN A 118 9.52 -0.19 -0.17
C GLN A 118 9.01 0.71 -1.28
N PHE A 119 9.56 1.91 -1.41
CA PHE A 119 9.20 2.79 -2.52
C PHE A 119 9.58 2.20 -3.88
N VAL A 120 10.67 1.43 -3.97
CA VAL A 120 11.08 0.73 -5.21
C VAL A 120 10.00 -0.25 -5.68
N ASN A 121 9.18 -0.81 -4.78
CA ASN A 121 8.05 -1.68 -5.14
C ASN A 121 7.02 -1.01 -6.03
N THR A 122 6.92 0.32 -5.98
CA THR A 122 6.09 1.10 -6.89
C THR A 122 6.53 0.92 -8.35
N PHE A 123 7.84 0.86 -8.62
CA PHE A 123 8.37 0.65 -9.97
C PHE A 123 8.14 -0.78 -10.46
N PHE A 124 8.24 -1.77 -9.56
CA PHE A 124 7.87 -3.15 -9.89
C PHE A 124 6.37 -3.27 -10.21
N GLY A 125 5.50 -2.61 -9.44
CA GLY A 125 4.06 -2.55 -9.73
C GLY A 125 3.75 -1.91 -11.07
N LEU A 126 4.41 -0.80 -11.41
CA LEU A 126 4.31 -0.17 -12.73
C LEU A 126 4.73 -1.12 -13.86
N ALA A 127 5.84 -1.83 -13.71
CA ALA A 127 6.30 -2.80 -14.70
C ALA A 127 5.26 -3.91 -14.93
N ILE A 128 4.65 -4.42 -13.87
CA ILE A 128 3.58 -5.43 -13.95
C ILE A 128 2.35 -4.87 -14.68
N ILE A 129 1.96 -3.63 -14.41
CA ILE A 129 0.85 -2.97 -15.10
C ILE A 129 1.13 -2.86 -16.60
N PHE A 130 2.33 -2.42 -17.00
CA PHE A 130 2.69 -2.31 -18.42
C PHE A 130 2.65 -3.66 -19.14
N ILE A 131 3.19 -4.71 -18.51
CA ILE A 131 3.16 -6.08 -19.06
C ILE A 131 1.71 -6.58 -19.19
N SER A 132 0.89 -6.32 -18.17
CA SER A 132 -0.52 -6.75 -18.17
C SER A 132 -1.32 -6.02 -19.24
N TYR A 133 -1.14 -4.70 -19.33
CA TYR A 133 -1.80 -3.84 -20.29
C TYR A 133 -1.48 -4.26 -21.74
N GLY A 134 -0.22 -4.59 -22.05
CA GLY A 134 0.17 -5.04 -23.39
C GLY A 134 -0.51 -6.33 -23.86
N ASN A 135 -1.00 -7.16 -22.93
CA ASN A 135 -1.73 -8.40 -23.22
C ASN A 135 -3.25 -8.25 -23.10
N LEU A 136 -3.73 -7.10 -22.63
CA LEU A 136 -5.14 -6.78 -22.51
C LEU A 136 -5.57 -5.97 -23.75
N ASN A 137 -6.55 -6.47 -24.49
CA ASN A 137 -7.13 -5.76 -25.64
C ASN A 137 -8.06 -4.60 -25.18
N VAL A 138 -7.57 -3.69 -24.35
CA VAL A 138 -8.34 -2.58 -23.78
C VAL A 138 -7.92 -1.28 -24.47
N HIS A 139 -8.90 -0.55 -25.02
CA HIS A 139 -8.64 0.75 -25.61
C HIS A 139 -8.33 1.81 -24.53
N LEU A 140 -7.22 2.53 -24.71
CA LEU A 140 -6.89 3.69 -23.88
C LEU A 140 -7.89 4.80 -24.15
N ASN A 141 -8.57 5.19 -23.08
CA ASN A 141 -9.37 6.40 -23.05
C ASN A 141 -8.79 7.30 -21.96
N SER A 142 -8.55 8.57 -22.28
CA SER A 142 -8.01 9.57 -21.34
C SER A 142 -8.89 9.69 -20.08
N LEU A 143 -10.22 9.57 -20.24
CA LEU A 143 -11.16 9.54 -19.11
C LEU A 143 -10.97 8.34 -18.20
N LYS A 144 -10.73 7.14 -18.76
CA LYS A 144 -10.49 5.92 -17.97
C LYS A 144 -9.20 6.03 -17.15
N ILE A 145 -8.16 6.61 -17.75
CA ILE A 145 -6.88 6.85 -17.06
C ILE A 145 -7.07 7.83 -15.90
N LEU A 146 -7.82 8.91 -16.12
CA LEU A 146 -8.11 9.90 -15.08
C LEU A 146 -8.84 9.26 -13.89
N PHE A 147 -9.91 8.51 -14.13
CA PHE A 147 -10.64 7.83 -13.06
C PHE A 147 -9.83 6.71 -12.39
N TYR A 148 -8.97 6.02 -13.14
CA TYR A 148 -8.02 5.06 -12.59
C TYR A 148 -7.07 5.72 -11.58
N ILE A 149 -6.45 6.85 -11.95
CA ILE A 149 -5.55 7.59 -11.07
C ILE A 149 -6.30 8.13 -9.83
N LEU A 150 -7.47 8.72 -10.03
CA LEU A 150 -8.33 9.19 -8.92
C LEU A 150 -8.67 8.05 -7.96
N SER A 151 -9.01 6.87 -8.49
CA SER A 151 -9.30 5.70 -7.66
C SER A 151 -8.08 5.22 -6.88
N LEU A 152 -6.88 5.25 -7.46
CA LEU A 152 -5.65 4.92 -6.73
C LEU A 152 -5.39 5.93 -5.61
N MET A 153 -5.63 7.23 -5.84
CA MET A 153 -5.49 8.24 -4.80
C MET A 153 -6.49 8.03 -3.66
N CYS A 154 -7.74 7.67 -3.96
CA CYS A 154 -8.72 7.27 -2.95
C CYS A 154 -8.26 6.03 -2.18
N GLY A 155 -7.74 5.01 -2.88
CA GLY A 155 -7.18 3.81 -2.26
C GLY A 155 -6.03 4.14 -1.30
N CYS A 156 -5.16 5.06 -1.69
CA CYS A 156 -4.10 5.62 -0.85
C CYS A 156 -4.64 6.28 0.44
N ILE A 157 -5.68 7.10 0.33
CA ILE A 157 -6.30 7.76 1.50
C ILE A 157 -6.93 6.74 2.45
N ILE A 158 -7.64 5.75 1.91
CA ILE A 158 -8.25 4.66 2.66
C ILE A 158 -7.18 3.86 3.41
N TYR A 159 -6.09 3.49 2.71
CA TYR A 159 -4.94 2.79 3.27
C TYR A 159 -4.36 3.52 4.47
N TYR A 160 -4.05 4.81 4.30
CA TYR A 160 -3.53 5.66 5.39
C TYR A 160 -4.50 5.73 6.56
N SER A 161 -5.79 5.98 6.28
CA SER A 161 -6.81 6.16 7.31
C SER A 161 -6.95 4.93 8.19
N ILE A 162 -6.93 3.73 7.60
CA ILE A 162 -7.04 2.49 8.35
C ILE A 162 -5.80 2.25 9.19
N TRP A 163 -4.60 2.40 8.62
CA TRP A 163 -3.38 2.22 9.40
C TRP A 163 -3.35 3.18 10.58
N PHE A 164 -3.68 4.44 10.35
CA PHE A 164 -3.72 5.47 11.38
C PHE A 164 -4.72 5.13 12.50
N LEU A 165 -5.93 4.64 12.16
CA LEU A 165 -6.91 4.17 13.15
C LEU A 165 -6.37 3.02 14.01
N ILE A 166 -5.70 2.05 13.38
CA ILE A 166 -5.07 0.94 14.10
C ILE A 166 -3.99 1.49 15.03
N THR A 167 -3.12 2.40 14.57
CA THR A 167 -2.05 2.95 15.41
C THR A 167 -2.58 3.79 16.58
N ILE A 168 -3.60 4.62 16.37
CA ILE A 168 -4.21 5.42 17.46
C ILE A 168 -4.88 4.53 18.51
N SER A 169 -5.35 3.33 18.16
CA SER A 169 -5.92 2.41 19.14
C SER A 169 -4.95 2.11 20.32
N SER A 170 -3.64 2.43 20.18
CA SER A 170 -2.63 2.31 21.25
C SER A 170 -2.89 3.16 22.46
N PHE A 171 -3.68 4.22 22.32
CA PHE A 171 -4.11 5.02 23.46
C PHE A 171 -4.98 4.22 24.44
N TRP A 172 -5.92 3.43 23.93
CA TRP A 172 -6.83 2.65 24.76
C TRP A 172 -6.31 1.24 25.04
N PHE A 173 -5.61 0.66 24.07
CA PHE A 173 -5.09 -0.70 24.14
C PHE A 173 -3.58 -0.72 23.94
N PRO A 174 -2.80 -0.43 25.01
CA PRO A 174 -1.35 -0.58 24.99
C PRO A 174 -1.00 -2.08 25.00
N THR A 175 -0.63 -2.60 23.84
CA THR A 175 -0.25 -4.00 23.65
C THR A 175 1.25 -4.13 23.41
N LYS A 176 1.83 -5.28 23.76
CA LYS A 176 3.22 -5.63 23.39
C LYS A 176 3.36 -6.10 21.94
N PHE A 177 2.24 -6.45 21.30
CA PHE A 177 2.23 -6.84 19.88
C PHE A 177 2.29 -5.60 19.00
N SER A 178 3.09 -5.69 17.93
CA SER A 178 3.27 -4.64 16.94
C SER A 178 1.99 -4.43 16.14
N LYS A 179 1.46 -3.20 16.15
CA LYS A 179 0.28 -2.85 15.35
C LYS A 179 0.57 -2.76 13.86
N VAL A 180 1.84 -2.57 13.52
CA VAL A 180 2.31 -2.73 12.15
C VAL A 180 1.97 -4.13 11.65
N ASP A 181 2.21 -5.19 12.43
CA ASP A 181 1.94 -6.57 11.99
C ASP A 181 0.44 -6.83 11.78
N VAL A 182 -0.41 -6.24 12.63
CA VAL A 182 -1.88 -6.31 12.47
C VAL A 182 -2.27 -5.68 11.13
N PHE A 183 -1.70 -4.52 10.81
CA PHE A 183 -1.96 -3.85 9.54
C PHE A 183 -1.42 -4.64 8.33
N LEU A 184 -0.22 -5.23 8.43
CA LEU A 184 0.36 -6.05 7.36
C LEU A 184 -0.51 -7.27 7.00
N ASN A 185 -1.08 -7.93 8.00
CA ASN A 185 -2.01 -9.03 7.77
C ASN A 185 -3.33 -8.56 7.16
N TYR A 186 -3.83 -7.42 7.64
CA TYR A 186 -5.04 -6.79 7.12
C TYR A 186 -4.91 -6.43 5.63
N ILE A 187 -3.82 -5.77 5.25
CA ILE A 187 -3.67 -5.22 3.90
C ILE A 187 -3.44 -6.29 2.82
N GLY A 188 -2.89 -7.45 3.21
CA GLY A 188 -2.59 -8.57 2.30
C GLY A 188 -3.81 -9.11 1.54
N ILE A 189 -5.01 -8.92 2.08
CA ILE A 189 -6.29 -9.33 1.47
C ILE A 189 -6.58 -8.51 0.19
N SER A 190 -6.08 -7.29 0.10
CA SER A 190 -6.42 -6.36 -1.00
C SER A 190 -5.82 -6.76 -2.36
N LYS A 191 -4.87 -7.71 -2.36
CA LYS A 191 -4.26 -8.29 -3.57
C LYS A 191 -5.19 -9.22 -4.34
N TYR A 192 -6.30 -9.63 -3.74
CA TYR A 192 -7.22 -10.62 -4.29
C TYR A 192 -8.44 -9.94 -4.95
N PRO A 193 -8.94 -10.48 -6.08
CA PRO A 193 -10.14 -9.96 -6.71
C PRO A 193 -11.36 -10.11 -5.80
N TYR A 194 -12.23 -9.10 -5.79
CA TYR A 194 -13.39 -9.07 -4.91
C TYR A 194 -14.37 -10.25 -5.14
N ASN A 195 -14.37 -10.88 -6.32
CA ASN A 195 -15.23 -12.02 -6.66
C ASN A 195 -14.90 -13.30 -5.87
N ILE A 196 -13.77 -13.35 -5.16
CA ILE A 196 -13.44 -14.46 -4.26
C ILE A 196 -14.34 -14.44 -3.03
N PHE A 197 -14.78 -13.25 -2.61
CA PHE A 197 -15.62 -13.09 -1.44
C PHE A 197 -17.10 -13.17 -1.86
N THR A 198 -17.83 -14.14 -1.30
CA THR A 198 -19.26 -14.34 -1.57
C THR A 198 -20.11 -13.94 -0.37
N GLY A 199 -21.37 -13.57 -0.65
CA GLY A 199 -22.38 -13.26 0.37
C GLY A 199 -21.97 -12.13 1.32
N ILE A 200 -22.11 -12.39 2.63
CA ILE A 200 -21.88 -11.40 3.68
C ILE A 200 -20.39 -11.02 3.84
N ASN A 201 -19.48 -11.93 3.50
CA ASN A 201 -18.04 -11.70 3.60
C ASN A 201 -17.58 -10.59 2.66
N ARG A 202 -18.21 -10.48 1.48
CA ARG A 202 -17.95 -9.38 0.53
C ARG A 202 -18.41 -8.04 1.08
N LEU A 203 -19.59 -8.00 1.70
CA LEU A 203 -20.10 -6.77 2.31
C LEU A 203 -19.21 -6.32 3.47
N ILE A 204 -18.77 -7.24 4.33
CA ILE A 204 -17.86 -6.94 5.44
C ILE A 204 -16.54 -6.36 4.94
N THR A 205 -15.94 -6.99 3.92
CA THR A 205 -14.66 -6.56 3.33
C THR A 205 -14.75 -5.34 2.41
N MET A 206 -15.96 -4.87 2.10
CA MET A 206 -16.17 -3.60 1.38
C MET A 206 -16.58 -2.46 2.33
N LEU A 207 -17.41 -2.72 3.34
CA LEU A 207 -18.00 -1.70 4.22
C LEU A 207 -17.27 -1.54 5.56
N PHE A 208 -17.01 -2.64 6.26
CA PHE A 208 -16.43 -2.59 7.61
C PHE A 208 -14.91 -2.60 7.60
N VAL A 209 -14.34 -3.29 6.63
CA VAL A 209 -12.92 -3.56 6.51
C VAL A 209 -12.57 -3.23 5.05
N PRO A 210 -12.49 -1.94 4.65
CA PRO A 210 -12.49 -1.50 3.25
C PRO A 210 -11.18 -1.78 2.47
N ASN A 211 -10.60 -2.95 2.70
CA ASN A 211 -9.43 -3.49 2.01
C ASN A 211 -9.64 -3.62 0.51
N LEU A 212 -10.79 -4.16 0.11
CA LEU A 212 -11.06 -4.40 -1.30
C LEU A 212 -11.17 -3.09 -2.09
N LEU A 213 -11.52 -1.98 -1.45
CA LEU A 213 -11.65 -0.66 -2.09
C LEU A 213 -10.30 -0.03 -2.48
N ILE A 214 -9.18 -0.58 -2.02
CA ILE A 214 -7.86 0.02 -2.21
C ILE A 214 -7.39 -0.10 -3.67
N ALA A 215 -7.56 -1.28 -4.29
CA ALA A 215 -7.11 -1.53 -5.65
C ALA A 215 -8.21 -2.00 -6.61
N ASN A 216 -9.23 -2.74 -6.13
CA ASN A 216 -10.26 -3.30 -7.02
C ASN A 216 -11.04 -2.24 -7.82
N PRO A 217 -11.50 -1.11 -7.24
CA PRO A 217 -12.27 -0.12 -7.99
C PRO A 217 -11.49 0.48 -9.15
N ALA A 218 -10.19 0.71 -8.98
CA ALA A 218 -9.33 1.25 -10.05
C ALA A 218 -9.34 0.31 -11.26
N VAL A 219 -9.16 -0.98 -11.00
CA VAL A 219 -9.12 -2.01 -12.04
C VAL A 219 -10.47 -2.19 -12.71
N LEU A 220 -11.56 -2.20 -11.95
CA LEU A 220 -12.93 -2.29 -12.47
C LEU A 220 -13.23 -1.15 -13.45
N ILE A 221 -12.90 0.09 -13.07
CA ILE A 221 -13.12 1.27 -13.91
C ILE A 221 -12.30 1.18 -15.21
N PHE A 222 -11.04 0.73 -15.12
CA PHE A 222 -10.15 0.64 -16.27
C PHE A 222 -10.59 -0.45 -17.25
N LEU A 223 -10.94 -1.63 -16.73
CA LEU A 223 -11.39 -2.78 -17.50
C LEU A 223 -12.85 -2.69 -17.94
N ALA A 224 -13.63 -1.77 -17.38
CA ALA A 224 -15.08 -1.64 -17.60
C ALA A 224 -15.86 -2.93 -17.31
N LEU A 225 -15.49 -3.60 -16.21
CA LEU A 225 -16.18 -4.76 -15.62
C LEU A 225 -17.16 -4.30 -14.54
#